data_AF-A0A949SE71-F1
#
_entry.id   AF-A0A949SE71-F1
#
_cell.length_a   1.000
_cell.length_b   1.000
_cell.length_c   1.000
_cell.angle_alpha   90.00
_cell.angle_beta   90.00
_cell.angle_gamma   90.00
#
_symmetry.space_group_name_H-M   'P 1'
#
loop_
_entity.id
_entity.type
_entity.pdbx_description
1 polymer ?
#
loop_
_entity_poly.entity_id
_entity_poly.type
_entity_poly.pdbx_seq_one_letter_code
_entity_poly.pdbx_strand_id
1 'polypeptide(L)'
;MTFITIQEAAIILKCSTRSVYRKIDAIDTFENLCQKGFAQYEIHTNGNNRRLFSKEWINEALVKNQINKKQRIVLDGDAFELLKEQLTIKDNQIDQLSENLNLALNRIAELQKYFHLNNLENGPTLTPTRKYLEEHPESSLNYNVGEKEDDTNENIKDASENPTEKKTVSDWLKTFR
;
A
#
# COMPACT_ATOMS: atom_id res chain seq x y z
N MET A 1 -18.27 2.84 41.14
CA MET A 1 -16.91 2.26 41.03
C MET A 1 -16.54 1.59 42.33
N THR A 2 -16.31 0.27 42.30
CA THR A 2 -15.84 -0.50 43.46
C THR A 2 -14.33 -0.70 43.38
N PHE A 3 -13.62 -0.38 44.45
CA PHE A 3 -12.19 -0.57 44.55
C PHE A 3 -11.89 -1.86 45.31
N ILE A 4 -10.95 -2.65 44.76
CA ILE A 4 -10.54 -3.94 45.28
C ILE A 4 -9.05 -3.96 45.53
N THR A 5 -8.64 -4.83 46.45
CA THR A 5 -7.24 -5.10 46.74
C THR A 5 -6.59 -5.92 45.63
N ILE A 6 -5.26 -5.92 45.58
CA ILE A 6 -4.51 -6.78 44.66
C ILE A 6 -4.81 -8.29 44.89
N GLN A 7 -5.15 -8.67 46.11
CA GLN A 7 -5.48 -10.06 46.47
C GLN A 7 -6.81 -10.48 45.85
N GLU A 8 -7.82 -9.62 45.92
CA GLU A 8 -9.11 -9.85 45.26
C GLU A 8 -8.97 -9.84 43.74
N ALA A 9 -8.14 -8.94 43.19
CA ALA A 9 -7.81 -8.92 41.77
C ALA A 9 -7.16 -10.24 41.30
N ALA A 10 -6.28 -10.80 42.13
CA ALA A 10 -5.62 -12.08 41.87
C ALA A 10 -6.62 -13.25 41.83
N ILE A 11 -7.63 -13.24 42.71
CA ILE A 11 -8.72 -14.23 42.71
C ILE A 11 -9.55 -14.13 41.42
N ILE A 12 -9.91 -12.90 41.02
CA ILE A 12 -10.68 -12.65 39.77
C ILE A 12 -9.91 -13.16 38.54
N LEU A 13 -8.61 -12.87 38.47
CA LEU A 13 -7.77 -13.21 37.33
C LEU A 13 -7.21 -14.64 37.37
N LYS A 14 -7.50 -15.40 38.44
CA LYS A 14 -6.99 -16.75 38.71
C LYS A 14 -5.45 -16.83 38.57
N CYS A 15 -4.73 -15.88 39.15
CA CYS A 15 -3.26 -15.83 39.08
C CYS A 15 -2.64 -15.34 40.39
N SER A 16 -1.31 -15.38 40.51
CA SER A 16 -0.63 -14.87 41.71
C SER A 16 -0.64 -13.34 41.76
N THR A 17 -0.64 -12.76 42.96
CA THR A 17 -0.56 -11.30 43.18
C THR A 17 0.63 -10.66 42.46
N ARG A 18 1.79 -11.31 42.46
CA ARG A 18 2.97 -10.89 41.69
C ARG A 18 2.70 -10.78 40.19
N SER A 19 1.92 -11.71 39.64
CA SER A 19 1.55 -11.68 38.22
C SER A 19 0.61 -10.53 37.91
N VAL A 20 -0.30 -10.19 38.84
CA VAL A 20 -1.17 -9.03 38.71
C VAL A 20 -0.36 -7.74 38.69
N TYR A 21 0.58 -7.54 39.62
CA TYR A 21 1.47 -6.38 39.62
C TYR A 21 2.21 -6.22 38.29
N ARG A 22 2.85 -7.29 37.79
CA ARG A 22 3.53 -7.25 36.48
C ARG A 22 2.61 -6.87 35.33
N LYS A 23 1.36 -7.33 35.34
CA LYS A 23 0.39 -6.99 34.30
C LYS A 23 -0.05 -5.52 34.38
N ILE A 24 -0.20 -4.98 35.59
CA ILE A 24 -0.59 -3.59 35.82
C ILE A 24 0.58 -2.66 35.47
N ASP A 25 1.79 -2.95 35.96
CA ASP A 25 3.00 -2.16 35.70
C ASP A 25 3.37 -2.13 34.21
N ALA A 26 3.00 -3.16 33.44
CA ALA A 26 3.18 -3.20 31.99
C ALA A 26 2.19 -2.29 31.23
N ILE A 27 1.08 -1.89 31.86
CA ILE A 27 0.11 -0.97 31.27
C ILE A 27 0.51 0.47 31.58
N ASP A 28 0.68 0.79 32.86
CA ASP A 28 1.03 2.14 33.30
C ASP A 28 1.54 2.13 34.75
N THR A 29 2.18 3.22 35.16
CA THR A 29 2.60 3.42 36.54
C THR A 29 1.40 3.65 37.47
N PHE A 30 1.51 3.26 38.74
CA PHE A 30 0.42 3.40 39.71
C PHE A 30 -0.07 4.85 39.87
N GLU A 31 0.85 5.82 39.86
CA GLU A 31 0.52 7.25 39.98
C GLU A 31 -0.33 7.74 38.82
N ASN A 32 0.00 7.33 37.59
CA ASN A 32 -0.81 7.64 36.40
C ASN A 32 -2.19 6.97 36.46
N LEU A 33 -2.27 5.75 36.99
CA LEU A 33 -3.55 5.08 37.22
C LEU A 33 -4.41 5.80 38.27
N CYS A 34 -3.79 6.41 39.28
CA CYS A 34 -4.49 7.28 40.22
C CYS A 34 -5.02 8.56 39.56
N GLN A 35 -4.21 9.21 38.73
CA GLN A 35 -4.65 10.41 37.98
C GLN A 35 -5.83 10.11 37.05
N LYS A 36 -5.85 8.92 36.43
CA LYS A 36 -6.93 8.44 35.56
C LYS A 36 -8.16 7.94 36.32
N GLY A 37 -8.11 7.86 37.66
CA GLY A 37 -9.21 7.37 38.49
C GLY A 37 -9.37 5.84 38.50
N PHE A 38 -8.41 5.08 37.98
CA PHE A 38 -8.44 3.61 37.98
C PHE A 38 -7.84 2.98 39.23
N ALA A 39 -7.07 3.75 40.01
CA ALA A 39 -6.45 3.30 41.25
C ALA A 39 -6.55 4.36 42.34
N GLN A 40 -6.48 3.96 43.61
CA GLN A 40 -6.46 4.88 44.74
C GLN A 40 -5.62 4.33 45.90
N TYR A 41 -5.13 5.23 46.75
CA TYR A 41 -4.52 4.88 48.02
C TYR A 41 -5.60 4.83 49.11
N GLU A 42 -5.68 3.70 49.81
CA GLU A 42 -6.38 3.61 51.09
C GLU A 42 -5.39 4.02 52.19
N ILE A 43 -5.60 5.21 52.74
CA ILE A 43 -4.74 5.79 53.76
C ILE A 43 -5.17 5.24 55.12
N HIS A 44 -4.29 4.52 55.79
CA HIS A 44 -4.50 4.07 57.16
C HIS A 44 -3.75 4.96 58.13
N THR A 45 -4.32 5.17 59.32
CA THR A 45 -3.73 6.00 60.40
C THR A 45 -2.39 5.47 60.92
N ASN A 46 -2.10 4.21 60.69
CA ASN A 46 -0.84 3.54 61.04
C ASN A 46 0.28 3.71 59.99
N GLY A 47 0.04 4.47 58.91
CA GLY A 47 1.00 4.69 57.82
C GLY A 47 1.13 3.54 56.82
N ASN A 48 0.40 2.43 57.02
CA ASN A 48 0.42 1.29 56.10
C ASN A 48 -0.60 1.49 54.99
N ASN A 49 -0.31 2.40 54.05
CA ASN A 49 -1.22 2.73 52.95
C ASN A 49 -1.36 1.54 51.97
N ARG A 50 -2.60 1.18 51.64
CA ARG A 50 -2.88 0.11 50.68
C ARG A 50 -3.17 0.66 49.30
N ARG A 51 -2.72 -0.05 48.28
CA ARG A 51 -3.04 0.24 46.88
C ARG A 51 -4.32 -0.49 46.51
N LEU A 52 -5.33 0.25 46.06
CA LEU A 52 -6.59 -0.29 45.59
C LEU A 52 -6.77 0.01 44.10
N PHE A 53 -7.48 -0.87 43.41
CA PHE A 53 -7.71 -0.81 41.97
C PHE A 53 -9.20 -0.94 41.66
N SER A 54 -9.69 -0.25 40.64
CA SER A 54 -11.08 -0.36 40.20
C SER A 54 -11.37 -1.77 39.67
N LYS A 55 -12.39 -2.42 40.23
CA LYS A 55 -12.83 -3.77 39.82
C LYS A 55 -13.32 -3.80 38.38
N GLU A 56 -14.05 -2.77 37.98
CA GLU A 56 -14.57 -2.62 36.61
C GLU A 56 -13.41 -2.54 35.62
N TRP A 57 -12.43 -1.69 35.91
CA TRP A 57 -11.23 -1.53 35.08
C TRP A 57 -10.41 -2.82 34.98
N ILE A 58 -10.20 -3.55 36.08
CA ILE A 58 -9.49 -4.84 36.05
C ILE A 58 -10.19 -5.85 35.14
N ASN A 59 -11.52 -5.94 35.22
CA ASN A 59 -12.29 -6.84 34.37
C ASN A 59 -12.17 -6.47 32.89
N GLU A 60 -12.21 -5.18 32.57
CA GLU A 60 -12.09 -4.72 31.19
C GLU A 60 -10.67 -4.86 30.64
N ALA A 61 -9.69 -4.34 31.35
CA ALA A 61 -8.31 -4.27 30.90
C ALA A 61 -7.58 -5.61 30.97
N LEU A 62 -7.91 -6.49 31.92
CA LEU A 62 -7.13 -7.70 32.16
C LEU A 62 -7.88 -9.00 31.86
N VAL A 63 -9.20 -9.08 32.02
CA VAL A 63 -9.95 -10.31 31.70
C VAL A 63 -10.20 -10.43 30.21
N LYS A 64 -10.66 -9.36 29.54
CA LYS A 64 -10.87 -9.37 28.07
C LYS A 64 -9.56 -9.63 27.30
N ASN A 65 -8.44 -9.14 27.82
CA ASN A 65 -7.12 -9.35 27.21
C ASN A 65 -6.53 -10.77 27.40
N GLN A 66 -7.06 -11.60 28.32
CA GLN A 66 -6.65 -13.01 28.39
C GLN A 66 -7.13 -13.82 27.18
N ILE A 67 -8.30 -13.48 26.64
CA ILE A 67 -8.90 -14.16 25.48
C ILE A 67 -8.07 -13.87 24.22
N ASN A 68 -7.60 -12.63 24.07
CA ASN A 68 -6.80 -12.20 22.92
C ASN A 68 -5.35 -12.74 22.92
N LYS A 69 -4.84 -13.25 24.06
CA LYS A 69 -3.47 -13.81 24.15
C LYS A 69 -3.32 -15.21 23.55
N LYS A 70 -4.41 -15.85 23.12
CA LYS A 70 -4.36 -17.23 22.57
C LYS A 70 -4.21 -17.32 21.06
N GLN A 71 -4.29 -16.22 20.32
CA GLN A 71 -3.92 -16.26 18.92
C GLN A 71 -2.43 -15.99 18.80
N ARG A 72 -1.62 -17.03 19.08
CA ARG A 72 -0.38 -17.17 18.32
C ARG A 72 -0.83 -17.17 16.87
N ILE A 73 -0.45 -16.14 16.11
CA ILE A 73 -0.56 -16.19 14.66
C ILE A 73 0.36 -17.32 14.25
N VAL A 74 -0.20 -18.53 14.13
CA VAL A 74 0.46 -19.63 13.45
C VAL A 74 0.42 -19.19 12.00
N LEU A 75 1.54 -18.66 11.53
CA LEU A 75 1.75 -18.49 10.10
C LEU A 75 1.67 -19.90 9.51
N ASP A 76 0.57 -20.21 8.84
CA ASP A 76 0.45 -21.43 8.06
C ASP A 76 1.65 -21.48 7.10
N GLY A 77 2.45 -22.54 7.16
CA GLY A 77 3.66 -22.66 6.34
C GLY A 77 3.36 -22.48 4.85
N ASP A 78 2.18 -22.96 4.44
CA ASP A 78 1.68 -22.83 3.06
C ASP A 78 1.36 -21.38 2.69
N ALA A 79 0.82 -20.58 3.63
CA ALA A 79 0.57 -19.17 3.41
C ALA A 79 1.88 -18.36 3.29
N PHE A 80 2.93 -18.80 3.99
CA PHE A 80 4.26 -18.18 3.88
C PHE A 80 4.92 -18.48 2.52
N GLU A 81 4.86 -19.72 2.03
CA GLU A 81 5.37 -20.06 0.70
C GLU A 81 4.59 -19.33 -0.40
N LEU A 82 3.27 -19.24 -0.29
CA LEU A 82 2.45 -18.49 -1.25
C LEU A 82 2.80 -16.98 -1.28
N LEU A 83 3.08 -16.38 -0.12
CA LEU A 83 3.54 -14.99 -0.06
C LEU A 83 4.93 -14.80 -0.69
N LYS A 84 5.81 -15.79 -0.54
CA LYS A 84 7.14 -15.79 -1.14
C LYS A 84 7.07 -15.89 -2.67
N GLU A 85 6.21 -16.77 -3.19
CA GLU A 85 5.95 -16.85 -4.63
C GLU A 85 5.38 -15.52 -5.17
N GLN A 86 4.39 -14.93 -4.49
CA GLN A 86 3.84 -13.63 -4.87
C GLN A 86 4.90 -12.51 -4.89
N LEU A 87 5.84 -12.52 -3.95
CA LEU A 87 6.95 -11.58 -3.91
C LEU A 87 7.83 -11.73 -5.15
N THR A 88 8.24 -12.96 -5.49
CA THR A 88 9.08 -13.22 -6.67
C THR A 88 8.41 -12.79 -7.98
N ILE A 89 7.10 -12.98 -8.12
CA ILE A 89 6.34 -12.53 -9.29
C ILE A 89 6.38 -11.00 -9.39
N LYS A 90 6.22 -10.30 -8.26
CA LYS A 90 6.26 -8.83 -8.22
C LYS A 90 7.64 -8.28 -8.55
N ASP A 91 8.71 -8.91 -8.06
CA ASP A 91 10.08 -8.51 -8.38
C ASP A 91 10.35 -8.64 -9.88
N ASN A 92 9.95 -9.77 -10.49
CA ASN A 92 10.06 -9.96 -11.94
C ASN A 92 9.28 -8.92 -12.75
N GLN A 93 8.10 -8.50 -12.27
CA GLN A 93 7.32 -7.43 -12.91
C GLN A 93 8.02 -6.06 -12.83
N ILE A 94 8.68 -5.76 -11.70
CA ILE A 94 9.47 -4.54 -11.53
C ILE A 94 10.63 -4.52 -12.52
N ASP A 95 11.34 -5.63 -12.66
CA ASP A 95 12.46 -5.74 -13.59
C ASP A 95 12.01 -5.49 -15.04
N GLN A 96 10.91 -6.12 -15.47
CA GLN A 96 10.33 -5.90 -16.81
C GLN A 96 9.89 -4.45 -17.04
N LEU A 97 9.26 -3.81 -16.04
CA LEU A 97 8.87 -2.41 -16.15
C LEU A 97 10.08 -1.49 -16.22
N SER A 98 11.16 -1.81 -15.50
CA SER A 98 12.41 -1.05 -15.54
C SER A 98 13.07 -1.12 -16.92
N GLU A 99 13.07 -2.30 -17.55
CA GLU A 99 13.60 -2.49 -18.91
C GLU A 99 12.79 -1.71 -19.95
N ASN A 100 11.45 -1.79 -19.87
CA ASN A 100 10.56 -1.03 -20.75
C ASN A 100 10.73 0.49 -20.59
N LEU A 101 10.91 0.97 -19.37
CA LEU A 101 11.16 2.38 -19.10
C LEU A 101 12.48 2.83 -19.72
N ASN A 102 13.55 2.03 -19.60
CA ASN A 102 14.84 2.33 -20.22
C ASN A 102 14.74 2.37 -21.75
N LEU A 103 14.02 1.44 -22.37
CA LEU A 103 13.77 1.45 -23.82
C LEU A 103 13.01 2.72 -24.25
N ALA A 104 11.98 3.11 -23.51
CA ALA A 104 11.22 4.32 -23.78
C ALA A 104 12.08 5.58 -23.63
N LEU A 105 12.91 5.66 -22.59
CA LEU A 105 13.85 6.77 -22.38
C LEU A 105 14.87 6.88 -23.53
N ASN A 106 15.43 5.75 -23.98
CA ASN A 106 16.33 5.73 -25.12
C ASN A 106 15.63 6.24 -26.38
N ARG A 107 14.39 5.82 -26.63
CA ARG A 107 13.61 6.28 -27.78
C ARG A 107 13.30 7.78 -27.72
N ILE A 108 12.98 8.30 -26.54
CA ILE A 108 12.78 9.73 -26.32
C ILE A 108 14.07 10.50 -26.59
N ALA A 109 15.22 10.00 -26.11
CA ALA A 109 16.52 10.63 -26.36
C ALA A 109 16.88 10.67 -27.85
N GLU A 110 16.60 9.59 -28.59
CA GLU A 110 16.73 9.56 -30.05
C GLU A 110 15.82 10.60 -30.73
N LEU A 111 14.54 10.65 -30.34
CA LEU A 111 13.59 11.62 -30.90
C LEU A 111 14.02 13.06 -30.59
N GLN A 112 14.52 13.35 -29.38
CA GLN A 112 15.04 14.67 -29.02
C GLN A 112 16.32 15.03 -29.80
N LYS A 113 17.15 14.04 -30.16
CA LYS A 113 18.35 14.26 -31.00
C LYS A 113 17.97 14.67 -32.43
N TYR A 114 16.87 14.12 -32.95
CA TYR A 114 16.46 14.25 -34.36
C TYR A 114 15.27 15.18 -34.59
N PHE A 115 14.56 15.62 -33.54
CA PHE A 115 13.44 16.56 -33.64
C PHE A 115 13.50 17.62 -32.54
N HIS A 116 13.28 18.89 -32.91
CA HIS A 116 13.03 19.97 -31.94
C HIS A 116 11.54 20.30 -31.90
N LEU A 117 11.03 20.54 -30.69
CA LEU A 117 9.72 21.14 -30.47
C LEU A 117 9.83 22.64 -30.75
N ASN A 118 9.22 23.10 -31.83
CA ASN A 118 9.07 24.53 -32.07
C ASN A 118 7.85 25.03 -31.29
N ASN A 119 8.05 26.02 -30.41
CA ASN A 119 6.98 26.67 -29.67
C ASN A 119 6.10 27.48 -30.65
N LEU A 120 5.12 26.81 -31.27
CA LEU A 120 4.12 27.43 -32.12
C LEU A 120 2.75 27.32 -31.45
N GLU A 121 1.98 28.40 -31.49
CA GLU A 121 0.64 28.56 -30.89
C GLU A 121 -0.40 27.52 -31.38
N ASN A 122 -0.09 26.75 -32.42
CA ASN A 122 -0.91 25.68 -32.98
C ASN A 122 -0.26 24.30 -32.82
N GLY A 123 -0.03 23.88 -31.57
CA GLY A 123 0.38 22.51 -31.22
C GLY A 123 1.81 22.09 -31.62
N PRO A 124 2.33 21.00 -31.04
CA PRO A 124 3.71 20.58 -31.24
C PRO A 124 3.90 19.96 -32.63
N THR A 125 4.41 20.73 -33.59
CA THR A 125 4.93 20.20 -34.85
C THR A 125 6.39 19.78 -34.65
N LEU A 126 6.66 18.48 -34.79
CA LEU A 126 8.01 17.94 -34.73
C LEU A 126 8.74 18.30 -36.04
N THR A 127 9.76 19.16 -35.94
CA THR A 127 10.61 19.50 -37.09
C THR A 127 11.97 18.81 -36.97
N PRO A 128 12.50 18.22 -38.06
CA PRO A 128 13.81 17.57 -38.03
C PRO A 128 14.94 18.51 -37.60
N THR A 129 15.93 17.99 -36.87
CA THR A 129 17.12 18.78 -36.49
C THR A 129 18.06 18.98 -37.68
N ARG A 130 18.89 20.04 -37.60
CA ARG A 130 19.92 20.32 -38.61
C ARG A 130 20.87 19.13 -38.86
N LYS A 131 21.19 18.36 -37.80
CA LYS A 131 22.00 17.14 -37.90
C LYS A 131 21.32 16.04 -38.72
N TYR A 132 20.01 15.87 -38.56
CA TYR A 132 19.24 14.90 -39.35
C TYR A 132 19.26 15.23 -40.84
N LEU A 133 19.12 16.51 -41.19
CA LEU A 133 19.13 16.98 -42.59
C LEU A 133 20.52 16.86 -43.24
N GLU A 134 21.59 16.94 -42.44
CA GLU A 134 22.98 16.72 -42.89
C GLU A 134 23.27 15.22 -43.13
N GLU A 135 22.72 14.32 -42.30
CA GLU A 135 22.86 12.86 -42.43
C GLU A 135 21.92 12.27 -43.51
N HIS A 136 20.77 12.91 -43.77
CA HIS A 136 19.74 12.48 -44.72
C HIS A 136 19.33 13.62 -45.68
N PRO A 137 20.16 13.97 -46.67
CA PRO A 137 19.92 15.11 -47.56
C PRO A 137 18.68 14.95 -48.46
N GLU A 138 18.22 13.71 -48.69
CA GLU A 138 17.01 13.43 -49.48
C GLU A 138 15.71 13.70 -48.69
N SER A 139 15.79 13.88 -47.38
CA SER A 139 14.64 14.10 -46.49
C SER A 139 14.23 15.57 -46.36
N SER A 140 14.82 16.49 -47.15
CA SER A 140 14.35 17.88 -47.20
C SER A 140 12.91 17.89 -47.72
N LEU A 141 11.95 18.00 -46.81
CA LEU A 141 10.53 18.21 -47.11
C LEU A 141 10.40 19.48 -47.94
N ASN A 142 10.30 19.29 -49.25
CA ASN A 142 10.13 20.34 -50.24
C ASN A 142 8.68 20.82 -50.17
N TYR A 143 8.34 21.59 -49.12
CA TYR A 143 7.07 22.32 -49.04
C TYR A 143 7.14 23.55 -49.95
N ASN A 144 7.09 23.32 -51.25
CA ASN A 144 6.61 24.28 -52.26
C ASN A 144 6.60 23.59 -53.63
N VAL A 145 5.41 23.28 -54.14
CA VAL A 145 4.91 23.65 -55.48
C VAL A 145 3.49 23.09 -55.60
N GLY A 146 2.56 23.94 -56.02
CA GLY A 146 1.14 23.66 -56.13
C GLY A 146 0.74 22.71 -57.26
N GLU A 147 -0.54 22.36 -57.21
CA GLU A 147 -1.38 21.80 -58.27
C GLU A 147 -0.86 20.54 -58.99
N LYS A 148 -1.49 19.40 -58.68
CA LYS A 148 -2.47 18.77 -59.59
C LYS A 148 -3.13 17.56 -58.91
N GLU A 149 -4.45 17.56 -58.98
CA GLU A 149 -5.29 16.37 -58.86
C GLU A 149 -4.86 15.39 -59.97
N ASP A 150 -4.66 14.12 -59.62
CA ASP A 150 -4.91 13.02 -60.55
C ASP A 150 -5.26 11.76 -59.74
N ASP A 151 -6.46 11.25 -60.07
CA ASP A 151 -7.07 10.03 -59.59
C ASP A 151 -6.15 8.81 -59.76
N THR A 152 -6.00 8.00 -58.71
CA THR A 152 -5.96 6.54 -58.86
C THR A 152 -6.51 5.89 -57.59
N ASN A 153 -7.80 5.60 -57.65
CA ASN A 153 -8.48 4.64 -56.82
C ASN A 153 -8.07 3.24 -57.28
N GLU A 154 -7.50 2.40 -56.42
CA GLU A 154 -7.73 0.95 -56.46
C GLU A 154 -7.38 0.26 -55.12
N ASN A 155 -8.45 -0.20 -54.45
CA ASN A 155 -8.54 -1.40 -53.61
C ASN A 155 -7.71 -1.51 -52.31
N ILE A 156 -8.32 -1.10 -51.20
CA ILE A 156 -8.34 -1.94 -49.99
C ILE A 156 -9.80 -2.03 -49.52
N LYS A 157 -10.44 -3.18 -49.74
CA LYS A 157 -11.77 -3.49 -49.21
C LYS A 157 -11.69 -3.72 -47.71
N ASP A 158 -12.57 -3.04 -47.00
CA ASP A 158 -13.01 -3.30 -45.64
C ASP A 158 -13.50 -4.75 -45.45
N ALA A 159 -13.27 -5.32 -44.26
CA ALA A 159 -14.33 -5.92 -43.45
C ALA A 159 -13.83 -6.22 -42.03
N SER A 160 -14.27 -5.34 -41.12
CA SER A 160 -14.54 -5.62 -39.71
C SER A 160 -15.18 -7.00 -39.50
N GLU A 161 -14.64 -7.80 -38.59
CA GLU A 161 -15.44 -8.70 -37.73
C GLU A 161 -14.65 -9.05 -36.45
N ASN A 162 -15.04 -8.42 -35.35
CA ASN A 162 -14.86 -8.96 -34.00
C ASN A 162 -16.25 -9.45 -33.56
N PRO A 163 -16.34 -10.60 -32.87
CA PRO A 163 -16.63 -10.47 -31.45
C PRO A 163 -15.89 -11.53 -30.63
N THR A 164 -14.90 -11.12 -29.84
CA THR A 164 -14.56 -11.85 -28.62
C THR A 164 -14.82 -10.93 -27.44
N GLU A 165 -15.69 -11.43 -26.57
CA GLU A 165 -16.30 -10.78 -25.43
C GLU A 165 -15.26 -10.13 -24.51
N LYS A 166 -15.41 -8.83 -24.26
CA LYS A 166 -14.69 -8.14 -23.19
C LYS A 166 -15.24 -8.64 -21.85
N LYS A 167 -14.58 -9.65 -21.26
CA LYS A 167 -14.74 -9.96 -19.84
C LYS A 167 -14.27 -8.77 -19.03
N THR A 168 -15.21 -8.08 -18.41
CA THR A 168 -14.90 -6.97 -17.50
C THR A 168 -14.35 -7.55 -16.19
N VAL A 169 -13.43 -6.83 -15.55
CA VAL A 169 -12.76 -7.19 -14.28
C VAL A 169 -13.77 -7.61 -13.18
N SER A 170 -15.01 -7.09 -13.28
CA SER A 170 -16.17 -7.43 -12.47
C SER A 170 -16.58 -8.91 -12.46
N ASP A 171 -16.31 -9.67 -13.53
CA ASP A 171 -16.70 -11.09 -13.61
C ASP A 171 -15.64 -12.04 -13.03
N TRP A 172 -14.38 -11.60 -12.92
CA TRP A 172 -13.33 -12.36 -12.22
C TRP A 172 -13.57 -12.37 -10.70
N LEU A 173 -14.01 -11.24 -10.15
CA LEU A 173 -14.30 -11.05 -8.71
C LEU A 173 -15.45 -11.91 -8.16
N LYS A 174 -16.30 -12.50 -9.01
CA LYS A 174 -17.42 -13.35 -8.58
C LYS A 174 -17.01 -14.79 -8.26
N THR A 175 -15.79 -15.20 -8.60
CA THR A 175 -15.32 -16.59 -8.43
C THR A 175 -14.75 -16.90 -7.04
N PHE A 176 -14.66 -15.90 -6.16
CA PHE A 176 -14.06 -16.01 -4.82
C PHE A 176 -15.07 -15.84 -3.66
N ARG A 177 -16.36 -16.08 -3.90
CA ARG A 177 -17.40 -16.00 -2.85
C ARG A 177 -17.97 -17.36 -2.50
#